data_AF-J3IT21-F1
#
_entry.id   AF-J3IT21-F1
#
_cell.length_a   1.000
_cell.length_b   1.000
_cell.length_c   1.000
_cell.angle_alpha   90.00
_cell.angle_beta   90.00
_cell.angle_gamma   90.00
#
_symmetry.space_group_name_H-M   'P 1'
#
loop_
_entity.id
_entity.type
_entity.pdbx_description
1 polymer ?
#
loop_
_entity_poly.entity_id
_entity_poly.type
_entity_poly.pdbx_seq_one_letter_code
_entity_poly.pdbx_strand_id
1 'polypeptide(L)'
;MSIRAWACAATLFAPVLGASMLFPSMARAADDPMGSLVRGVFGDTLEREHGIKIYGWGQAGVIYNNNGTDDVSKQGFFNTDEGVNLNQFALAVEKKPQSNVVGRVGPFPGPMPQEADWGFNVTALYGKDARYFKTYGWDEDLGVNRENKAEDPAFTIAQAYVDFYFPVLGGSDLMIGIFHTPLENEIGFALPSPAPTDFYSHTYSFMHGPAKHAGALYSLKLPSAPGESMLGFELGVVQGWNNLQDPNHDPDVIANVRWRSADFSTWIDWENIYGNGAGDSFAECSCGSP
;
A
#
# COMPACT_ATOMS: atom_id res chain seq x y z
N MET A 1 33.09 -11.24 -59.39
CA MET A 1 32.93 -11.80 -58.03
C MET A 1 32.40 -10.67 -57.16
N SER A 2 31.12 -10.76 -56.77
CA SER A 2 30.27 -9.59 -56.50
C SER A 2 30.11 -9.28 -55.02
N ILE A 3 30.30 -8.00 -54.71
CA ILE A 3 29.79 -7.23 -53.57
C ILE A 3 28.28 -7.43 -53.42
N ARG A 4 27.79 -7.64 -52.18
CA ARG A 4 26.42 -7.43 -51.64
C ARG A 4 26.34 -8.15 -50.27
N ALA A 5 25.78 -7.62 -49.19
CA ALA A 5 25.25 -6.30 -48.89
C ALA A 5 25.16 -6.19 -47.36
N TRP A 6 25.70 -5.11 -46.80
CA TRP A 6 25.17 -4.51 -45.58
C TRP A 6 23.73 -4.06 -45.88
N ALA A 7 22.73 -4.67 -45.22
CA ALA A 7 21.40 -4.10 -44.99
C ALA A 7 20.51 -5.13 -44.28
N CYS A 8 20.41 -5.05 -42.95
CA CYS A 8 19.18 -5.33 -42.19
C CYS A 8 19.44 -5.11 -40.68
N ALA A 9 19.72 -3.86 -40.32
CA ALA A 9 19.64 -3.39 -38.93
C ALA A 9 18.47 -2.40 -38.75
N ALA A 10 17.49 -2.43 -39.66
CA ALA A 10 16.44 -1.42 -39.72
C ALA A 10 15.10 -2.03 -40.15
N THR A 11 14.63 -3.07 -39.46
CA THR A 11 13.22 -3.52 -39.56
C THR A 11 12.93 -4.50 -38.44
N LEU A 12 12.65 -3.98 -37.24
CA LEU A 12 11.79 -4.62 -36.23
C LEU A 12 11.29 -3.53 -35.23
N PHE A 13 11.11 -2.30 -35.70
CA PHE A 13 10.09 -1.42 -35.12
C PHE A 13 8.77 -1.82 -35.76
N ALA A 14 8.20 -2.94 -35.31
CA ALA A 14 6.79 -3.18 -35.54
C ALA A 14 6.04 -2.11 -34.74
N PRO A 15 5.13 -1.33 -35.36
CA PRO A 15 4.23 -0.52 -34.59
C PRO A 15 3.44 -1.48 -33.71
N VAL A 16 3.61 -1.38 -32.38
CA VAL A 16 2.65 -1.91 -31.43
C VAL A 16 1.37 -1.14 -31.72
N LEU A 17 0.55 -1.71 -32.62
CA LEU A 17 -0.85 -1.37 -32.76
C LEU A 17 -1.47 -1.74 -31.42
N GLY A 18 -1.47 -0.77 -30.51
CA GLY A 18 -2.24 -0.85 -29.28
C GLY A 18 -3.69 -1.05 -29.69
N ALA A 19 -4.17 -2.28 -29.58
CA ALA A 19 -5.59 -2.53 -29.42
C ALA A 19 -5.95 -1.96 -28.05
N SER A 20 -6.25 -0.66 -28.03
CA SER A 20 -6.99 -0.05 -26.94
C SER A 20 -8.33 -0.76 -26.88
N MET A 21 -8.42 -1.78 -26.03
CA MET A 21 -9.71 -2.24 -25.56
C MET A 21 -10.34 -1.03 -24.88
N LEU A 22 -11.32 -0.44 -25.58
CA LEU A 22 -12.15 0.64 -25.10
C LEU A 22 -12.97 0.11 -23.92
N PHE A 23 -12.37 0.09 -22.73
CA PHE A 23 -13.15 0.24 -21.51
C PHE A 23 -13.74 1.65 -21.60
N PRO A 24 -15.07 1.82 -21.49
CA PRO A 24 -15.66 3.13 -21.62
C PRO A 24 -14.98 4.06 -20.63
N SER A 25 -14.27 5.05 -21.16
CA SER A 25 -13.75 6.21 -20.46
C SER A 25 -14.95 7.00 -19.95
N MET A 26 -15.59 6.49 -18.90
CA MET A 26 -16.53 7.23 -18.06
C MET A 26 -15.83 7.82 -16.85
N ALA A 27 -14.53 8.12 -16.96
CA ALA A 27 -13.96 9.18 -16.17
C ALA A 27 -14.18 10.48 -16.95
N ARG A 28 -15.40 11.03 -16.87
CA ARG A 28 -15.49 12.50 -16.91
C ARG A 28 -14.54 12.99 -15.82
N ALA A 29 -13.82 14.09 -16.08
CA ALA A 29 -13.07 14.81 -15.07
C ALA A 29 -14.02 15.19 -13.93
N ALA A 30 -14.22 14.25 -13.01
CA ALA A 30 -14.89 14.43 -11.75
C ALA A 30 -13.77 14.70 -10.75
N ASP A 31 -13.99 15.65 -9.86
CA ASP A 31 -13.03 16.03 -8.81
C ASP A 31 -12.61 14.84 -7.93
N ASP A 32 -13.36 13.73 -7.98
CA ASP A 32 -13.00 12.43 -7.41
C ASP A 32 -13.39 11.26 -8.35
N PRO A 33 -12.44 10.71 -9.14
CA PRO A 33 -12.73 9.60 -10.05
C PRO A 33 -12.93 8.27 -9.32
N MET A 34 -12.45 8.14 -8.08
CA MET A 34 -12.54 6.90 -7.32
C MET A 34 -13.98 6.67 -6.85
N GLY A 35 -14.47 5.44 -7.01
CA GLY A 35 -15.85 5.06 -6.68
C GLY A 35 -16.91 5.51 -7.70
N SER A 36 -16.52 6.20 -8.78
CA SER A 36 -17.45 6.70 -9.80
C SER A 36 -18.31 5.61 -10.45
N LEU A 37 -17.73 4.42 -10.70
CA LEU A 37 -18.47 3.26 -11.19
C LEU A 37 -19.55 2.80 -10.21
N VAL A 38 -19.22 2.73 -8.92
CA VAL A 38 -20.19 2.33 -7.88
C VAL A 38 -21.30 3.36 -7.80
N ARG A 39 -20.96 4.66 -7.75
CA ARG A 39 -21.96 5.74 -7.75
C ARG A 39 -22.87 5.68 -8.97
N GLY A 40 -22.33 5.37 -10.14
CA GLY A 40 -23.10 5.27 -11.39
C GLY A 40 -24.05 4.06 -11.44
N VAL A 41 -23.68 2.92 -10.85
CA VAL A 41 -24.47 1.68 -10.90
C VAL A 41 -25.43 1.54 -9.71
N PHE A 42 -24.99 1.92 -8.52
CA PHE A 42 -25.70 1.68 -7.25
C PHE A 42 -26.21 2.97 -6.59
N GLY A 43 -25.88 4.15 -7.13
CA GLY A 43 -26.20 5.44 -6.54
C GLY A 43 -25.13 5.92 -5.55
N ASP A 44 -25.27 7.17 -5.09
CA ASP A 44 -24.34 7.86 -4.19
C ASP A 44 -24.78 7.85 -2.72
N THR A 45 -25.89 7.18 -2.37
CA THR A 45 -26.50 7.24 -1.03
C THR A 45 -25.53 6.85 0.09
N LEU A 46 -24.75 5.77 -0.08
CA LEU A 46 -23.78 5.33 0.93
C LEU A 46 -22.70 6.39 1.19
N GLU A 47 -22.22 7.03 0.14
CA GLU A 47 -21.16 8.04 0.23
C GLU A 47 -21.73 9.35 0.79
N ARG A 48 -22.88 9.80 0.28
CA ARG A 48 -23.50 11.06 0.69
C ARG A 48 -24.06 11.03 2.11
N GLU A 49 -24.71 9.93 2.52
CA GLU A 49 -25.43 9.86 3.80
C GLU A 49 -24.57 9.26 4.92
N HIS A 50 -23.57 8.45 4.59
CA HIS A 50 -22.74 7.75 5.59
C HIS A 50 -21.23 7.99 5.44
N GLY A 51 -20.78 8.69 4.40
CA GLY A 51 -19.35 8.87 4.10
C GLY A 51 -18.65 7.57 3.71
N ILE A 52 -19.42 6.52 3.35
CA ILE A 52 -18.86 5.22 2.99
C ILE A 52 -18.64 5.18 1.48
N LYS A 53 -17.39 4.99 1.08
CA LYS A 53 -16.96 4.89 -0.30
C LYS A 53 -16.62 3.43 -0.63
N ILE A 54 -17.10 2.96 -1.78
CA ILE A 54 -16.70 1.68 -2.35
C ILE A 54 -15.99 1.98 -3.66
N TYR A 55 -14.80 1.44 -3.83
CA TYR A 55 -13.99 1.64 -5.01
C TYR A 55 -13.07 0.45 -5.24
N GLY A 56 -12.50 0.35 -6.44
CA GLY A 56 -11.56 -0.71 -6.78
C GLY A 56 -10.64 -0.27 -7.91
N TRP A 57 -9.58 -1.04 -8.11
CA TRP A 57 -8.64 -0.84 -9.20
C TRP A 57 -8.17 -2.18 -9.75
N GLY A 58 -7.66 -2.15 -10.98
CA GLY A 58 -7.08 -3.30 -11.65
C GLY A 58 -5.77 -2.92 -12.33
N GLN A 59 -4.77 -3.77 -12.22
CA GLN A 59 -3.47 -3.65 -12.87
C GLN A 59 -3.12 -4.97 -13.55
N ALA A 60 -2.86 -4.89 -14.85
CA ALA A 60 -2.36 -6.00 -15.65
C ALA A 60 -1.27 -5.50 -16.60
N GLY A 61 -0.36 -6.38 -16.99
CA GLY A 61 0.77 -6.02 -17.83
C GLY A 61 1.38 -7.20 -18.56
N VAL A 62 2.35 -6.90 -19.41
CA VAL A 62 3.11 -7.89 -20.16
C VAL A 62 4.59 -7.70 -19.84
N ILE A 63 5.26 -8.76 -19.42
CA ILE A 63 6.68 -8.75 -19.09
C ILE A 63 7.41 -9.61 -20.12
N TYR A 64 8.57 -9.12 -20.56
CA TYR A 64 9.46 -9.82 -21.47
C TYR A 64 10.89 -9.54 -21.04
N ASN A 65 11.74 -10.56 -21.09
CA ASN A 65 13.16 -10.45 -20.84
C ASN A 65 13.94 -11.15 -21.99
N ASN A 66 15.25 -10.97 -22.07
CA ASN A 66 16.09 -11.59 -23.10
C ASN A 66 17.27 -12.38 -22.50
N ASN A 67 17.13 -12.83 -21.25
CA ASN A 67 18.19 -13.48 -20.48
C ASN A 67 18.27 -15.01 -20.74
N GLY A 68 17.40 -15.54 -21.62
CA GLY A 68 17.35 -16.96 -21.99
C GLY A 68 16.56 -17.85 -21.02
N THR A 69 15.85 -17.26 -20.05
CA THR A 69 14.89 -17.92 -19.17
C THR A 69 13.61 -17.09 -19.05
N ASP A 70 12.47 -17.76 -18.89
CA ASP A 70 11.19 -17.07 -18.67
C ASP A 70 11.09 -16.51 -17.23
N ASP A 71 12.02 -16.90 -16.35
CA ASP A 71 12.10 -16.41 -14.96
C ASP A 71 12.54 -14.94 -14.89
N VAL A 72 11.63 -14.11 -14.38
CA VAL A 72 11.82 -12.66 -14.14
C VAL A 72 11.85 -12.31 -12.65
N SER A 73 11.79 -13.28 -11.74
CA SER A 73 11.70 -13.05 -10.29
C SER A 73 12.80 -12.15 -9.73
N LYS A 74 14.01 -12.21 -10.31
CA LYS A 74 15.17 -11.40 -9.89
C LYS A 74 15.03 -9.91 -10.20
N GLN A 75 14.18 -9.53 -11.16
CA GLN A 75 13.99 -8.15 -11.60
C GLN A 75 12.55 -7.65 -11.43
N GLY A 76 11.58 -8.56 -11.41
CA GLY A 76 10.15 -8.27 -11.44
C GLY A 76 9.47 -8.27 -10.08
N PHE A 77 10.15 -8.72 -9.02
CA PHE A 77 9.70 -8.86 -7.63
C PHE A 77 8.37 -9.60 -7.44
N PHE A 78 7.25 -8.97 -7.81
CA PHE A 78 5.92 -9.54 -7.80
C PHE A 78 5.65 -10.52 -8.94
N ASN A 79 6.49 -10.52 -9.97
CA ASN A 79 6.32 -11.39 -11.13
C ASN A 79 7.46 -12.40 -11.18
N THR A 80 7.10 -13.67 -11.39
CA THR A 80 8.05 -14.78 -11.54
C THR A 80 8.31 -15.14 -12.98
N ASP A 81 7.33 -14.95 -13.88
CA ASP A 81 7.41 -15.39 -15.27
C ASP A 81 7.10 -14.27 -16.26
N GLU A 82 7.69 -14.38 -17.46
CA GLU A 82 7.32 -13.61 -18.63
C GLU A 82 5.85 -13.80 -19.03
N GLY A 83 5.37 -12.89 -19.88
CA GLY A 83 4.04 -12.95 -20.47
C GLY A 83 3.04 -12.04 -19.75
N VAL A 84 1.76 -12.38 -19.91
CA VAL A 84 0.63 -11.59 -19.40
C VAL A 84 0.44 -11.87 -17.91
N ASN A 85 0.35 -10.81 -17.12
CA ASN A 85 0.24 -10.87 -15.66
C ASN A 85 -0.95 -10.03 -15.19
N LEU A 86 -1.76 -10.61 -14.29
CA LEU A 86 -2.70 -9.86 -13.45
C LEU A 86 -2.01 -9.57 -12.12
N ASN A 87 -1.55 -8.34 -11.95
CA ASN A 87 -0.81 -7.92 -10.76
C ASN A 87 -1.78 -7.62 -9.62
N GLN A 88 -2.80 -6.82 -9.90
CA GLN A 88 -3.76 -6.38 -8.89
C GLN A 88 -5.17 -6.35 -9.44
N PHE A 89 -6.10 -6.84 -8.64
CA PHE A 89 -7.52 -6.57 -8.72
C PHE A 89 -8.00 -6.37 -7.30
N ALA A 90 -8.32 -5.13 -6.95
CA ALA A 90 -8.64 -4.75 -5.59
C ALA A 90 -10.02 -4.15 -5.47
N LEU A 91 -10.63 -4.41 -4.32
CA LEU A 91 -11.89 -3.82 -3.91
C LEU A 91 -11.73 -3.30 -2.48
N ALA A 92 -12.11 -2.05 -2.26
CA ALA A 92 -12.04 -1.39 -0.98
C ALA A 92 -13.41 -0.81 -0.60
N VAL A 93 -13.70 -0.89 0.69
CA VAL A 93 -14.80 -0.21 1.36
C VAL A 93 -14.20 0.61 2.48
N GLU A 94 -14.43 1.92 2.45
CA GLU A 94 -13.77 2.85 3.36
C GLU A 94 -14.72 3.95 3.83
N LYS A 95 -14.58 4.34 5.11
CA LYS A 95 -15.00 5.63 5.64
C LYS A 95 -13.76 6.28 6.25
N LYS A 96 -13.39 7.48 5.80
CA LYS A 96 -12.28 8.24 6.42
C LYS A 96 -12.83 9.08 7.57
N PRO A 97 -12.17 9.10 8.75
CA PRO A 97 -12.50 10.08 9.76
C PRO A 97 -12.12 11.49 9.27
N GLN A 98 -12.85 12.50 9.73
CA GLN A 98 -12.38 13.89 9.62
C GLN A 98 -11.20 14.08 10.58
N SER A 99 -9.98 14.09 10.04
CA SER A 99 -8.76 14.27 10.81
C SER A 99 -7.76 15.21 10.11
N ASN A 100 -6.93 15.88 10.92
CA ASN A 100 -5.75 16.63 10.48
C ASN A 100 -4.45 15.82 10.62
N VAL A 101 -4.57 14.54 10.99
CA VAL A 101 -3.52 13.53 11.03
C VAL A 101 -4.02 12.34 10.21
N VAL A 102 -3.12 11.66 9.52
CA VAL A 102 -3.47 10.39 8.89
C VAL A 102 -2.51 9.37 9.45
N GLY A 103 -3.04 8.37 10.15
CA GLY A 103 -2.25 7.28 10.69
C GLY A 103 -1.38 6.67 9.61
N ARG A 104 -0.11 6.38 9.95
CA ARG A 104 0.95 5.91 9.07
C ARG A 104 1.56 6.96 8.16
N VAL A 105 0.87 8.06 7.84
CA VAL A 105 1.36 9.06 6.87
C VAL A 105 1.90 10.31 7.57
N GLY A 106 1.25 10.73 8.65
CA GLY A 106 1.66 11.88 9.47
C GLY A 106 0.71 13.08 9.47
N PRO A 107 1.19 14.24 9.93
CA PRO A 107 0.37 15.43 10.13
C PRO A 107 0.10 16.17 8.82
N PHE A 108 -1.11 16.71 8.65
CA PHE A 108 -1.51 17.50 7.48
C PHE A 108 -1.80 18.97 7.84
N PRO A 109 -1.62 19.91 6.89
CA PRO A 109 -1.98 21.30 7.09
C PRO A 109 -3.50 21.45 7.21
N GLY A 110 -3.94 22.43 8.02
CA GLY A 110 -5.35 22.70 8.25
C GLY A 110 -5.72 22.77 9.74
N PRO A 111 -6.91 23.30 10.05
CA PRO A 111 -7.40 23.37 11.42
C PRO A 111 -7.63 21.96 11.97
N MET A 112 -7.39 21.78 13.26
CA MET A 112 -7.76 20.56 13.98
C MET A 112 -9.28 20.44 14.03
N PRO A 113 -9.90 19.34 13.57
CA PRO A 113 -11.30 19.07 13.85
C PRO A 113 -11.59 19.10 15.35
N GLN A 114 -12.78 19.57 15.75
CA GLN A 114 -13.12 19.79 17.16
C GLN A 114 -13.97 18.66 17.75
N GLU A 115 -14.42 17.74 16.90
CA GLU A 115 -15.28 16.62 17.28
C GLU A 115 -14.53 15.31 17.01
N ALA A 116 -14.75 14.33 17.87
CA ALA A 116 -14.27 12.97 17.61
C ALA A 116 -15.05 12.38 16.42
N ASP A 117 -14.35 11.66 15.56
CA ASP A 117 -14.92 10.94 14.42
C ASP A 117 -14.25 9.58 14.33
N TRP A 118 -14.77 8.71 13.47
CA TRP A 118 -14.22 7.39 13.27
C TRP A 118 -14.35 6.98 11.81
N GLY A 119 -13.52 6.04 11.41
CA GLY A 119 -13.50 5.48 10.08
C GLY A 119 -13.14 4.01 10.12
N PHE A 120 -13.09 3.44 8.94
CA PHE A 120 -12.62 2.09 8.73
C PHE A 120 -12.15 1.94 7.29
N ASN A 121 -11.29 0.94 7.06
CA ASN A 121 -10.93 0.49 5.72
C ASN A 121 -10.90 -1.03 5.71
N VAL A 122 -11.57 -1.62 4.71
CA VAL A 122 -11.41 -3.02 4.35
C VAL A 122 -11.05 -3.06 2.87
N THR A 123 -9.86 -3.57 2.57
CA THR A 123 -9.34 -3.70 1.20
C THR A 123 -8.96 -5.14 0.94
N ALA A 124 -9.66 -5.77 -0.01
CA ALA A 124 -9.33 -7.08 -0.54
C ALA A 124 -8.53 -6.92 -1.84
N LEU A 125 -7.54 -7.77 -2.05
CA LEU A 125 -6.66 -7.77 -3.21
C LEU A 125 -6.51 -9.19 -3.75
N TYR A 126 -6.63 -9.33 -5.07
CA TYR A 126 -6.35 -10.55 -5.80
C TYR A 126 -5.35 -10.29 -6.93
N GLY A 127 -4.38 -11.19 -7.12
CA GLY A 127 -3.38 -11.08 -8.18
C GLY A 127 -2.00 -11.52 -7.71
N LYS A 128 -0.97 -11.30 -8.54
CA LYS A 128 0.39 -11.70 -8.20
C LYS A 128 0.96 -10.92 -7.00
N ASP A 129 0.64 -9.63 -6.90
CA ASP A 129 1.14 -8.75 -5.84
C ASP A 129 0.57 -9.13 -4.46
N ALA A 130 -0.64 -9.72 -4.43
CA ALA A 130 -1.30 -10.16 -3.21
C ALA A 130 -0.43 -11.10 -2.35
N ARG A 131 0.54 -11.80 -2.95
CA ARG A 131 1.46 -12.67 -2.22
C ARG A 131 2.27 -11.92 -1.17
N TYR A 132 2.78 -10.75 -1.53
CA TYR A 132 3.63 -9.94 -0.64
C TYR A 132 2.84 -9.42 0.57
N PHE A 133 1.53 -9.24 0.38
CA PHE A 133 0.60 -8.81 1.41
C PHE A 133 -0.11 -9.97 2.09
N LYS A 134 0.37 -11.22 2.03
CA LYS A 134 -0.25 -12.27 2.85
C LYS A 134 0.07 -12.05 4.33
N THR A 135 -0.90 -12.32 5.19
CA THR A 135 -0.73 -12.32 6.64
C THR A 135 -0.51 -13.74 7.14
N TYR A 136 0.62 -13.95 7.83
CA TYR A 136 0.92 -15.19 8.52
C TYR A 136 -0.09 -15.50 9.62
N GLY A 137 -0.60 -16.73 9.65
CA GLY A 137 -1.63 -17.19 10.57
C GLY A 137 -3.03 -16.62 10.30
N TRP A 138 -3.30 -16.12 9.09
CA TRP A 138 -4.62 -15.68 8.66
C TRP A 138 -4.94 -15.98 7.19
N ASP A 139 -4.65 -15.03 6.28
CA ASP A 139 -5.09 -15.14 4.90
C ASP A 139 -4.22 -16.12 4.08
N GLU A 140 -3.00 -16.42 4.52
CA GLU A 140 -2.16 -17.44 3.88
C GLU A 140 -2.75 -18.86 3.97
N ASP A 141 -3.49 -19.14 5.04
CA ASP A 141 -4.09 -20.44 5.34
C ASP A 141 -5.44 -20.66 4.64
N LEU A 142 -5.95 -19.63 3.95
CA LEU A 142 -7.16 -19.76 3.16
C LEU A 142 -6.95 -20.80 2.05
N GLY A 143 -7.99 -21.60 1.77
CA GLY A 143 -7.90 -22.66 0.77
C GLY A 143 -7.50 -22.18 -0.63
N VAL A 144 -7.82 -20.93 -0.97
CA VAL A 144 -7.40 -20.27 -2.23
C VAL A 144 -5.91 -19.95 -2.29
N ASN A 145 -5.20 -19.91 -1.16
CA ASN A 145 -3.80 -19.55 -1.05
C ASN A 145 -2.89 -20.71 -0.65
N ARG A 146 -3.43 -21.70 0.07
CA ARG A 146 -2.67 -22.79 0.69
C ARG A 146 -1.89 -23.65 -0.31
N GLU A 147 -2.39 -23.79 -1.53
CA GLU A 147 -1.76 -24.57 -2.60
C GLU A 147 -1.11 -23.71 -3.70
N ASN A 148 -1.10 -22.39 -3.53
CA ASN A 148 -0.54 -21.48 -4.53
C ASN A 148 0.98 -21.65 -4.63
N LYS A 149 1.45 -21.80 -5.87
CA LYS A 149 2.87 -21.74 -6.21
C LYS A 149 3.34 -20.30 -6.35
N ALA A 150 4.63 -20.15 -6.68
CA ALA A 150 5.28 -18.86 -6.85
C ALA A 150 4.80 -18.11 -8.12
N GLU A 151 4.14 -18.77 -9.04
CA GLU A 151 3.57 -18.16 -10.24
C GLU A 151 2.09 -17.79 -10.09
N ASP A 152 1.42 -18.37 -9.10
CA ASP A 152 -0.03 -18.29 -8.96
C ASP A 152 -0.48 -16.96 -8.30
N PRO A 153 -1.60 -16.38 -8.77
CA PRO A 153 -2.22 -15.24 -8.11
C PRO A 153 -2.78 -15.63 -6.74
N ALA A 154 -2.57 -14.77 -5.76
CA ALA A 154 -3.09 -14.96 -4.40
C ALA A 154 -4.28 -14.05 -4.12
N PHE A 155 -5.03 -14.37 -3.06
CA PHE A 155 -6.04 -13.49 -2.47
C PHE A 155 -5.55 -13.03 -1.10
N THR A 156 -5.80 -11.78 -0.73
CA THR A 156 -5.45 -11.28 0.60
C THR A 156 -6.41 -10.18 1.03
N ILE A 157 -6.56 -10.02 2.33
CA ILE A 157 -7.12 -8.80 2.91
C ILE A 157 -5.93 -7.90 3.24
N ALA A 158 -5.59 -7.03 2.29
CA ALA A 158 -4.44 -6.12 2.39
C ALA A 158 -4.59 -5.17 3.59
N GLN A 159 -5.82 -4.74 3.87
CA GLN A 159 -6.15 -3.94 5.04
C GLN A 159 -7.52 -4.30 5.61
N ALA A 160 -7.62 -4.28 6.93
CA ALA A 160 -8.87 -4.39 7.68
C ALA A 160 -8.66 -3.70 9.03
N TYR A 161 -8.98 -2.41 9.12
CA TYR A 161 -8.82 -1.63 10.34
C TYR A 161 -9.99 -0.69 10.59
N VAL A 162 -10.12 -0.29 11.86
CA VAL A 162 -10.90 0.87 12.30
C VAL A 162 -9.95 1.97 12.70
N ASP A 163 -10.38 3.22 12.51
CA ASP A 163 -9.60 4.41 12.81
C ASP A 163 -10.43 5.36 13.66
N PHE A 164 -9.88 5.86 14.75
CA PHE A 164 -10.58 6.74 15.68
C PHE A 164 -9.84 8.06 15.82
N TYR A 165 -10.49 9.13 15.40
CA TYR A 165 -9.98 10.48 15.57
C TYR A 165 -10.37 11.05 16.94
N PHE A 166 -9.41 11.69 17.59
CA PHE A 166 -9.61 12.44 18.82
C PHE A 166 -9.05 13.86 18.71
N PRO A 167 -9.83 14.90 19.08
CA PRO A 167 -9.41 16.30 19.06
C PRO A 167 -8.51 16.65 20.27
N VAL A 168 -7.47 15.85 20.51
CA VAL A 168 -6.51 16.02 21.61
C VAL A 168 -5.10 16.16 21.07
N LEU A 169 -4.20 16.74 21.86
CA LEU A 169 -2.76 16.87 21.55
C LEU A 169 -2.41 17.61 20.25
N GLY A 170 -3.35 18.34 19.62
CA GLY A 170 -3.18 18.99 18.31
C GLY A 170 -3.82 18.21 17.14
N GLY A 171 -4.44 17.08 17.45
CA GLY A 171 -5.06 16.13 16.55
C GLY A 171 -4.39 14.77 16.72
N SER A 172 -5.18 13.72 16.90
CA SER A 172 -4.64 12.36 17.03
C SER A 172 -5.59 11.32 16.48
N ASP A 173 -5.03 10.22 16.02
CA ASP A 173 -5.73 9.06 15.47
C ASP A 173 -5.25 7.76 16.12
N LEU A 174 -6.17 6.83 16.33
CA LEU A 174 -5.89 5.48 16.79
C LEU A 174 -6.39 4.48 15.74
N MET A 175 -5.45 3.86 15.04
CA MET A 175 -5.72 2.80 14.08
C MET A 175 -5.59 1.44 14.75
N ILE A 176 -6.59 0.58 14.61
CA ILE A 176 -6.59 -0.78 15.17
C ILE A 176 -7.02 -1.79 14.10
N GLY A 177 -6.21 -2.81 13.89
CA GLY A 177 -6.48 -3.90 12.96
C GLY A 177 -5.26 -4.23 12.11
N ILE A 178 -5.50 -4.54 10.85
CA ILE A 178 -4.48 -4.86 9.85
C ILE A 178 -4.33 -3.68 8.91
N PHE A 179 -3.16 -3.08 8.87
CA PHE A 179 -2.88 -1.86 8.12
C PHE A 179 -1.51 -1.94 7.45
N HIS A 180 -1.36 -1.32 6.28
CA HIS A 180 -0.07 -1.24 5.60
C HIS A 180 1.01 -0.61 6.48
N THR A 181 2.27 -0.90 6.20
CA THR A 181 3.37 -0.39 7.02
C THR A 181 3.39 1.15 7.08
N PRO A 182 3.67 1.76 8.26
CA PRO A 182 4.08 3.14 8.38
C PRO A 182 5.59 3.34 8.10
N LEU A 183 6.31 2.30 7.72
CA LEU A 183 7.76 2.29 7.57
C LEU A 183 8.15 2.26 6.08
N GLU A 184 9.34 2.75 5.80
CA GLU A 184 10.07 2.70 4.54
C GLU A 184 9.52 3.58 3.39
N ASN A 185 10.17 3.46 2.21
CA ASN A 185 10.04 4.42 1.11
C ASN A 185 8.63 4.55 0.50
N GLU A 186 7.80 3.51 0.61
CA GLU A 186 6.47 3.51 -0.02
C GLU A 186 5.36 3.28 1.01
N ILE A 187 5.42 4.12 2.06
CA ILE A 187 4.47 4.16 3.16
C ILE A 187 3.04 4.05 2.66
N GLY A 188 2.35 3.04 3.19
CA GLY A 188 0.92 2.97 3.10
C GLY A 188 0.36 2.74 1.71
N PHE A 189 1.10 2.07 0.81
CA PHE A 189 0.72 1.63 -0.55
C PHE A 189 -0.59 2.28 -0.99
N ALA A 190 -0.50 3.37 -1.74
CA ALA A 190 -1.57 4.33 -1.83
C ALA A 190 -2.95 3.71 -2.12
N LEU A 191 -3.74 3.67 -1.06
CA LEU A 191 -5.17 3.48 -1.12
C LEU A 191 -5.78 4.71 -1.80
N PRO A 192 -6.89 4.53 -2.52
CA PRO A 192 -6.88 4.27 -3.95
C PRO A 192 -6.29 5.38 -4.80
N SER A 193 -5.27 5.01 -5.52
CA SER A 193 -5.03 5.37 -6.91
C SER A 193 -4.00 4.32 -7.32
N PRO A 194 -3.65 4.12 -8.58
CA PRO A 194 -2.21 4.16 -8.78
C PRO A 194 -1.79 5.52 -8.17
N ALA A 195 -1.43 5.62 -6.87
CA ALA A 195 -0.58 6.76 -6.56
C ALA A 195 0.58 6.58 -7.52
N PRO A 196 0.94 7.63 -8.24
CA PRO A 196 1.77 7.52 -9.41
C PRO A 196 3.15 7.08 -8.93
N THR A 197 3.33 5.78 -8.72
CA THR A 197 4.53 5.15 -9.19
C THR A 197 4.46 5.45 -10.68
N ASP A 198 5.26 6.43 -11.11
CA ASP A 198 5.44 6.71 -12.53
C ASP A 198 5.87 5.43 -13.29
N PHE A 199 6.32 4.44 -12.53
CA PHE A 199 6.72 3.11 -12.95
C PHE A 199 5.64 2.07 -12.66
N TYR A 200 5.59 1.07 -13.53
CA TYR A 200 4.77 -0.11 -13.37
C TYR A 200 5.15 -0.94 -12.12
N SER A 201 6.42 -0.87 -11.73
CA SER A 201 7.03 -1.64 -10.65
C SER A 201 7.45 -0.76 -9.48
N HIS A 202 7.68 -1.40 -8.35
CA HIS A 202 8.17 -0.75 -7.13
C HIS A 202 9.69 -0.66 -7.08
N THR A 203 10.20 0.19 -6.19
CA THR A 203 11.63 0.30 -5.94
C THR A 203 12.20 -0.99 -5.33
N TYR A 204 13.48 -1.28 -5.54
CA TYR A 204 14.12 -2.43 -4.85
C TYR A 204 14.06 -2.31 -3.32
N SER A 205 14.07 -1.08 -2.77
CA SER A 205 13.90 -0.88 -1.33
C SER A 205 12.58 -1.41 -0.80
N PHE A 206 11.49 -1.31 -1.58
CA PHE A 206 10.18 -1.81 -1.20
C PHE A 206 10.18 -3.32 -0.90
N MET A 207 11.08 -4.08 -1.53
CA MET A 207 11.19 -5.52 -1.33
C MET A 207 11.69 -5.93 0.05
N HIS A 208 12.36 -5.02 0.75
CA HIS A 208 13.11 -5.34 1.96
C HIS A 208 12.38 -4.97 3.25
N GLY A 209 11.23 -4.31 3.14
CA GLY A 209 10.41 -3.91 4.27
C GLY A 209 9.21 -4.79 4.57
N PRO A 210 8.55 -4.52 5.71
CA PRO A 210 7.24 -5.07 6.01
C PRO A 210 6.18 -4.49 5.06
N ALA A 211 5.25 -5.33 4.59
CA ALA A 211 4.15 -4.85 3.76
C ALA A 211 3.04 -4.22 4.63
N LYS A 212 2.72 -4.88 5.75
CA LYS A 212 1.65 -4.53 6.67
C LYS A 212 1.93 -5.05 8.08
N HIS A 213 1.15 -4.54 9.03
CA HIS A 213 1.17 -4.94 10.43
C HIS A 213 -0.24 -5.25 10.93
N ALA A 214 -0.33 -6.14 11.92
CA ALA A 214 -1.54 -6.34 12.70
C ALA A 214 -1.32 -5.84 14.13
N GLY A 215 -2.17 -4.92 14.60
CA GLY A 215 -2.05 -4.37 15.95
C GLY A 215 -2.76 -3.03 16.11
N ALA A 216 -2.16 -2.14 16.88
CA ALA A 216 -2.62 -0.78 17.09
C ALA A 216 -1.51 0.23 16.82
N LEU A 217 -1.85 1.36 16.22
CA LEU A 217 -0.95 2.49 15.96
C LEU A 217 -1.64 3.78 16.37
N TYR A 218 -1.03 4.51 17.30
CA TYR A 218 -1.48 5.84 17.71
C TYR A 218 -0.61 6.89 17.03
N SER A 219 -1.22 7.81 16.31
CA SER A 219 -0.55 8.91 15.61
C SER A 219 -1.05 10.24 16.14
N LEU A 220 -0.17 11.21 16.31
CA LEU A 220 -0.54 12.55 16.78
C LEU A 220 0.23 13.64 16.04
N LYS A 221 -0.37 14.81 15.94
CA LYS A 221 0.24 16.05 15.46
C LYS A 221 0.42 16.99 16.62
N LEU A 222 1.64 17.43 16.88
CA LEU A 222 1.87 18.45 17.88
C LEU A 222 1.26 19.80 17.45
N PRO A 223 0.74 20.59 18.40
CA PRO A 223 0.19 21.91 18.09
C PRO A 223 1.27 22.80 17.46
N SER A 224 0.94 23.42 16.33
CA SER A 224 1.78 24.40 15.65
C SER A 224 0.92 25.58 15.20
N ALA A 225 1.54 26.76 15.05
CA ALA A 225 0.82 27.94 14.55
C ALA A 225 0.58 27.84 13.03
N PRO A 226 -0.44 28.54 12.49
CA PRO A 226 -0.65 28.60 11.04
C PRO A 226 0.61 29.09 10.32
N GLY A 227 1.06 28.33 9.32
CA GLY A 227 2.26 28.65 8.54
C GLY A 227 3.57 28.13 9.14
N GLU A 228 3.52 27.37 10.24
CA GLU A 228 4.69 26.68 10.78
C GLU A 228 4.81 25.25 10.24
N SER A 229 6.01 24.69 10.34
CA SER A 229 6.23 23.27 10.09
C SER A 229 5.42 22.40 11.06
N MET A 230 5.13 21.18 10.64
CA MET A 230 4.35 20.24 11.42
C MET A 230 5.25 19.11 11.92
N LEU A 231 5.04 18.72 13.18
CA LEU A 231 5.73 17.60 13.79
C LEU A 231 4.67 16.59 14.27
N GLY A 232 4.83 15.34 13.86
CA GLY A 232 3.99 14.23 14.27
C GLY A 232 4.81 13.11 14.90
N PHE A 233 4.14 12.36 15.77
CA PHE A 233 4.69 11.18 16.41
C PHE A 233 3.75 10.01 16.21
N GLU A 234 4.31 8.83 16.02
CA GLU A 234 3.54 7.58 15.98
C GLU A 234 4.13 6.58 16.95
N LEU A 235 3.26 5.87 17.68
CA LEU A 235 3.62 4.79 18.57
C LEU A 235 2.66 3.63 18.34
N GLY A 236 3.18 2.45 18.04
CA GLY A 236 2.38 1.26 17.76
C GLY A 236 2.86 0.04 18.51
N VAL A 237 1.93 -0.89 18.73
CA VAL A 237 2.19 -2.25 19.22
C VAL A 237 1.58 -3.22 18.23
N VAL A 238 2.40 -4.07 17.63
CA VAL A 238 2.02 -4.92 16.49
C VAL A 238 2.60 -6.33 16.64
N GLN A 239 2.07 -7.30 15.89
CA GLN A 239 2.53 -8.70 15.89
C GLN A 239 3.78 -8.93 15.02
N GLY A 240 4.44 -7.86 14.59
CA GLY A 240 5.60 -7.88 13.68
C GLY A 240 5.25 -7.73 12.20
N TRP A 241 6.08 -8.32 11.34
CA TRP A 241 6.04 -8.10 9.88
C TRP A 241 5.08 -9.07 9.22
N ASN A 242 3.98 -8.57 8.63
CA ASN A 242 3.00 -9.39 7.93
C ASN A 242 2.43 -10.56 8.78
N ASN A 243 2.38 -10.39 10.10
CA ASN A 243 1.96 -11.44 11.03
C ASN A 243 0.65 -11.07 11.73
N LEU A 244 -0.25 -12.05 11.88
CA LEU A 244 -1.32 -12.00 12.88
C LEU A 244 -0.98 -12.86 14.09
N GLN A 245 -0.18 -13.90 13.87
CA GLN A 245 0.38 -14.76 14.90
C GLN A 245 1.90 -14.56 14.88
N ASP A 246 2.50 -14.19 16.01
CA ASP A 246 3.95 -14.13 16.11
C ASP A 246 4.51 -15.47 16.62
N PRO A 247 5.40 -16.15 15.87
CA PRO A 247 6.05 -17.37 16.32
C PRO A 247 6.79 -17.24 17.67
N ASN A 248 7.31 -16.05 17.97
CA ASN A 248 8.03 -15.78 19.22
C ASN A 248 7.11 -15.33 20.36
N HIS A 249 5.83 -15.09 20.09
CA HIS A 249 4.80 -14.64 21.03
C HIS A 249 5.08 -13.28 21.70
N ASP A 250 5.93 -12.45 21.09
CA ASP A 250 6.33 -11.14 21.59
C ASP A 250 5.85 -10.04 20.62
N PRO A 251 5.13 -9.01 21.08
CA PRO A 251 4.74 -7.92 20.20
C PRO A 251 5.93 -6.99 19.90
N ASP A 252 5.95 -6.47 18.68
CA ASP A 252 6.87 -5.43 18.24
C ASP A 252 6.30 -4.03 18.53
N VAL A 253 7.20 -3.08 18.75
CA VAL A 253 6.88 -1.67 18.98
C VAL A 253 7.32 -0.85 17.77
N ILE A 254 6.38 -0.08 17.21
CA ILE A 254 6.68 0.92 16.17
C ILE A 254 6.82 2.28 16.84
N ALA A 255 7.86 3.05 16.49
CA ALA A 255 8.04 4.41 16.95
C ALA A 255 8.56 5.30 15.81
N ASN A 256 7.76 6.28 15.39
CA ASN A 256 8.10 7.14 14.27
C ASN A 256 8.00 8.62 14.65
N VAL A 257 8.82 9.43 13.99
CA VAL A 257 8.78 10.89 14.03
C VAL A 257 8.66 11.42 12.61
N ARG A 258 7.66 12.26 12.38
CA ARG A 258 7.34 12.79 11.04
C ARG A 258 7.38 14.30 11.06
N TRP A 259 8.34 14.88 10.35
CA TRP A 259 8.41 16.32 10.15
C TRP A 259 7.95 16.67 8.73
N ARG A 260 7.15 17.72 8.61
CA ARG A 260 6.65 18.26 7.34
C ARG A 260 6.88 19.77 7.32
N SER A 261 7.37 20.31 6.20
CA SER A 261 7.44 21.76 6.01
C SER A 261 6.04 22.39 5.99
N ALA A 262 5.95 23.68 6.28
CA ALA A 262 4.68 24.40 6.36
C ALA A 262 3.88 24.37 5.05
N ASP A 263 4.59 24.39 3.93
CA ASP A 263 4.08 24.33 2.56
C ASP A 263 3.96 22.89 2.03
N PHE A 264 4.28 21.89 2.86
CA PHE A 264 4.26 20.46 2.52
C PHE A 264 5.19 20.04 1.36
N SER A 265 6.15 20.90 0.97
CA SER A 265 7.10 20.62 -0.12
C SER A 265 8.26 19.71 0.29
N THR A 266 8.56 19.62 1.59
CA THR A 266 9.67 18.84 2.14
C THR A 266 9.23 18.06 3.36
N TRP A 267 9.73 16.83 3.49
CA TRP A 267 9.49 15.99 4.66
C TRP A 267 10.75 15.28 5.11
N ILE A 268 10.79 14.95 6.40
CA ILE A 268 11.79 14.10 7.02
C ILE A 268 11.01 13.10 7.88
N ASP A 269 11.27 11.82 7.66
CA ASP A 269 10.69 10.73 8.44
C ASP A 269 11.81 9.96 9.13
N TRP A 270 11.66 9.75 10.44
CA TRP A 270 12.44 8.80 11.21
C TRP A 270 11.50 7.68 11.61
N GLU A 271 11.84 6.46 11.20
CA GLU A 271 10.94 5.32 11.26
C GLU A 271 11.65 4.15 11.90
N ASN A 272 10.98 3.48 12.83
CA ASN A 272 11.59 2.40 13.57
C ASN A 272 10.57 1.36 14.02
N ILE A 273 11.00 0.10 14.01
CA ILE A 273 10.31 -1.01 14.64
C ILE A 273 11.31 -1.78 15.50
N TYR A 274 10.93 -2.09 16.73
CA TYR A 274 11.75 -2.81 17.68
C TYR A 274 10.96 -3.96 18.27
N GLY A 275 11.52 -5.15 18.22
CA GLY A 275 10.96 -6.32 18.87
C GLY A 275 11.73 -7.59 18.52
N ASN A 276 11.10 -8.72 18.78
CA ASN A 276 11.65 -10.06 18.60
C ASN A 276 10.81 -10.81 17.57
N GLY A 277 10.73 -10.26 16.36
CA GLY A 277 9.84 -10.77 15.33
C GLY A 277 10.28 -12.13 14.77
N ALA A 278 9.43 -12.75 13.94
CA ALA A 278 9.61 -14.09 13.37
C ALA A 278 10.97 -14.39 12.67
N GLY A 279 11.73 -13.36 12.27
CA GLY A 279 13.08 -13.47 11.68
C GLY A 279 14.23 -13.45 12.68
N ASP A 280 13.97 -13.08 13.93
CA ASP A 280 14.99 -12.94 14.96
C ASP A 280 15.31 -14.30 15.58
N SER A 281 16.55 -14.74 15.34
CA SER A 281 17.12 -15.98 15.89
C SER A 281 17.77 -15.76 17.27
N PHE A 282 17.52 -14.60 17.88
CA PHE A 282 18.25 -14.08 19.04
C PHE A 282 17.34 -13.66 20.18
N ALA A 283 16.28 -14.42 20.47
CA ALA A 283 15.39 -14.18 21.62
C ALA A 283 16.17 -13.96 22.95
N GLU A 284 17.38 -14.50 23.08
CA GLU A 284 18.23 -14.31 24.27
C GLU A 284 19.06 -13.00 24.30
N CYS A 285 19.21 -12.27 23.19
CA CYS A 285 20.15 -11.14 23.12
C CYS A 285 19.53 -9.76 23.37
N SER A 286 18.19 -9.59 23.37
CA SER A 286 17.50 -8.28 23.53
C SER A 286 17.98 -7.18 22.57
N CYS A 287 18.69 -7.55 21.51
CA CYS A 287 19.15 -6.64 20.46
C CYS A 287 18.06 -6.67 19.40
N GLY A 288 17.27 -5.61 19.30
CA GLY A 288 16.20 -5.53 18.30
C GLY A 288 16.75 -5.68 16.89
N SER A 289 15.87 -6.11 15.97
CA SER A 289 16.13 -6.08 14.53
C SER A 289 16.56 -4.67 14.07
N PRO A 290 17.58 -4.57 13.17
CA PRO A 290 17.95 -3.30 12.56
C PRO A 290 16.88 -2.73 11.63
#